data_AF-A0A3M6VV76-F1
#
_entry.id   AF-A0A3M6VV76-F1
#
_cell.length_a   1.000
_cell.length_b   1.000
_cell.length_c   1.000
_cell.angle_alpha   90.00
_cell.angle_beta   90.00
_cell.angle_gamma   90.00
#
_symmetry.space_group_name_H-M   'P 1'
#
loop_
_entity.id
_entity.type
_entity.pdbx_description
1 polymer ?
#
loop_
_entity_poly.entity_id
_entity_poly.type
_entity_poly.pdbx_seq_one_letter_code
_entity_poly.pdbx_strand_id
1 'polypeptide(L)'
;MKRLHHDYPGDMSPPTSTILEDRIPDDESRDLARSYALIDLFLRTHAPAIYHDPVKAQALCGTTPVSCYQYSHFLLWTDQTLAGICQSQLGQDYCQYLSLSVSSAMALILDDYPCDIDDSVSMASSDSALSRSAASDDDSLISSETTRVSNL
;
A
#
# COMPACT_ATOMS: atom_id res chain seq x y z
N MET A 1 -29.89 -4.19 7.65
CA MET A 1 -30.58 -2.92 8.00
C MET A 1 -31.25 -2.90 9.39
N LYS A 2 -30.89 -3.78 10.36
CA LYS A 2 -31.53 -3.77 11.70
C LYS A 2 -30.84 -2.90 12.76
N ARG A 3 -29.53 -2.68 12.66
CA ARG A 3 -28.77 -1.86 13.65
C ARG A 3 -29.13 -0.38 13.58
N LEU A 4 -29.13 0.19 12.37
CA LEU A 4 -29.46 1.61 12.19
C LEU A 4 -30.87 1.96 12.66
N HIS A 5 -31.82 1.03 12.52
CA HIS A 5 -33.20 1.24 12.95
C HIS A 5 -33.42 1.07 14.46
N HIS A 6 -32.50 0.39 15.14
CA HIS A 6 -32.48 0.31 16.61
C HIS A 6 -31.99 1.63 17.20
N ASP A 7 -30.91 2.18 16.62
CA ASP A 7 -30.30 3.42 17.11
C ASP A 7 -31.04 4.68 16.59
N TYR A 8 -31.69 4.58 15.42
CA TYR A 8 -32.46 5.63 14.76
C TYR A 8 -33.78 5.07 14.18
N PRO A 9 -34.81 4.85 15.02
CA PRO A 9 -36.08 4.24 14.59
C PRO A 9 -36.96 5.18 13.74
N GLY A 10 -37.53 4.63 12.67
CA GLY A 10 -38.60 5.22 11.84
C GLY A 10 -38.20 6.31 10.82
N ASP A 11 -39.21 7.00 10.29
CA ASP A 11 -39.12 8.18 9.39
C ASP A 11 -38.51 9.42 10.07
N MET A 12 -38.15 9.30 11.35
CA MET A 12 -37.52 10.31 12.19
C MET A 12 -35.99 10.15 12.27
N SER A 13 -35.40 9.31 11.41
CA SER A 13 -33.94 9.17 11.36
C SER A 13 -33.34 10.56 11.10
N PRO A 14 -32.47 11.06 12.00
CA PRO A 14 -31.83 12.34 11.79
C PRO A 14 -31.02 12.30 10.50
N PRO A 15 -30.81 13.45 9.84
CA PRO A 15 -29.95 13.54 8.67
C PRO A 15 -28.57 12.94 8.94
N THR A 16 -27.92 12.40 7.90
CA THR A 16 -26.56 11.84 8.01
C THR A 16 -25.57 12.82 8.63
N SER A 17 -25.71 14.12 8.37
CA SER A 17 -24.90 15.17 8.98
C SER A 17 -25.00 15.16 10.50
N THR A 18 -26.22 15.09 11.05
CA THR A 18 -26.47 15.06 12.49
C THR A 18 -25.96 13.78 13.15
N ILE A 19 -26.05 12.64 12.47
CA ILE A 19 -25.48 11.38 12.96
C ILE A 19 -23.95 11.48 13.01
N LEU A 20 -23.33 12.07 11.99
CA LEU A 20 -21.88 12.26 11.96
C LEU A 20 -21.42 13.27 13.02
N GLU A 21 -22.18 14.34 13.27
CA GLU A 21 -21.91 15.33 14.34
C GLU A 21 -21.92 14.69 15.72
N ASP A 22 -22.87 13.80 15.98
CA ASP A 22 -22.97 13.07 17.25
C ASP A 22 -21.78 12.11 17.46
N ARG A 23 -21.25 11.53 16.37
CA ARG A 23 -20.18 10.51 16.42
C ARG A 23 -18.78 11.08 16.33
N ILE A 24 -18.59 12.15 15.56
CA ILE A 24 -17.33 12.85 15.33
C ILE A 24 -17.66 14.34 15.45
N PRO A 25 -17.57 14.91 16.66
CA PRO A 25 -18.03 16.28 16.91
C PRO A 25 -17.21 17.34 16.19
N ASP A 26 -15.95 17.03 15.87
CA ASP A 26 -15.00 17.92 15.23
C ASP A 26 -15.18 17.94 13.70
N ASP A 27 -15.24 19.14 13.12
CA ASP A 27 -15.49 19.37 11.70
C ASP A 27 -14.34 18.87 10.83
N GLU A 28 -13.10 19.14 11.25
CA GLU A 28 -11.89 18.72 10.52
C GLU A 28 -11.79 17.20 10.50
N SER A 29 -11.97 16.56 11.66
CA SER A 29 -12.01 15.10 11.80
C SER A 29 -13.13 14.46 10.97
N ARG A 30 -14.30 15.12 10.85
CA ARG A 30 -15.40 14.65 10.00
C ARG A 30 -15.04 14.71 8.53
N ASP A 31 -14.43 15.79 8.08
CA ASP A 31 -14.04 15.96 6.68
C ASP A 31 -12.92 14.99 6.29
N LEU A 32 -11.99 14.73 7.21
CA LEU A 32 -10.98 13.70 7.04
C LEU A 32 -11.60 12.29 6.97
N ALA A 33 -12.50 11.94 7.89
CA ALA A 33 -13.20 10.65 7.86
C ALA A 33 -14.02 10.45 6.59
N ARG A 34 -14.67 11.51 6.09
CA ARG A 34 -15.35 11.50 4.78
C ARG A 34 -14.38 11.28 3.64
N SER A 35 -13.20 11.88 3.70
CA SER A 35 -12.16 11.74 2.68
C SER A 35 -11.66 10.29 2.60
N TYR A 36 -11.37 9.66 3.75
CA TYR A 36 -11.00 8.24 3.79
C TYR A 36 -12.11 7.34 3.24
N ALA A 37 -13.37 7.57 3.63
CA ALA A 37 -14.50 6.81 3.11
C ALA A 37 -14.67 6.98 1.59
N LEU A 38 -14.42 8.18 1.05
CA LEU A 38 -14.51 8.44 -0.38
C LEU A 38 -13.40 7.71 -1.15
N ILE A 39 -12.16 7.72 -0.65
CA ILE A 39 -11.05 7.02 -1.28
C ILE A 39 -11.25 5.51 -1.23
N ASP A 40 -11.68 4.96 -0.09
CA ASP A 40 -11.99 3.54 0.04
C ASP A 40 -13.05 3.12 -1.00
N LEU A 41 -14.13 3.89 -1.13
CA LEU A 41 -15.17 3.64 -2.13
C LEU A 41 -14.65 3.79 -3.57
N PHE A 42 -13.80 4.78 -3.83
CA PHE A 42 -13.19 4.97 -5.15
C PHE A 42 -12.33 3.76 -5.54
N LEU A 43 -11.42 3.33 -4.67
CA LEU A 43 -10.55 2.18 -4.93
C LEU A 43 -11.38 0.90 -5.13
N ARG A 44 -12.45 0.72 -4.35
CA ARG A 44 -13.34 -0.41 -4.50
C ARG A 44 -14.04 -0.47 -5.86
N THR A 45 -14.38 0.68 -6.43
CA THR A 45 -15.16 0.79 -7.66
C THR A 45 -14.29 0.88 -8.91
N HIS A 46 -13.15 1.57 -8.84
CA HIS A 46 -12.29 1.89 -9.99
C HIS A 46 -10.97 1.11 -9.98
N ALA A 47 -10.55 0.57 -8.83
CA ALA A 47 -9.34 -0.24 -8.68
C ALA A 47 -9.60 -1.60 -7.97
N PRO A 48 -10.65 -2.36 -8.34
CA PRO A 48 -11.06 -3.56 -7.60
C PRO A 48 -9.97 -4.64 -7.55
N ALA A 49 -9.13 -4.71 -8.58
CA ALA A 49 -8.02 -5.66 -8.67
C ALA A 49 -6.91 -5.39 -7.63
N ILE A 50 -6.84 -4.18 -7.08
CA ILE A 50 -5.95 -3.77 -5.99
C ILE A 50 -6.70 -3.83 -4.67
N TYR A 51 -7.93 -3.29 -4.63
CA TYR A 51 -8.74 -3.21 -3.41
C TYR A 51 -9.03 -4.58 -2.78
N HIS A 52 -9.13 -5.64 -3.58
CA HIS A 52 -9.38 -7.00 -3.09
C HIS A 52 -8.12 -7.85 -2.89
N ASP A 53 -6.93 -7.28 -3.11
CA ASP A 53 -5.66 -7.99 -3.07
C ASP A 53 -4.70 -7.35 -2.05
N PRO A 54 -4.61 -7.88 -0.82
CA PRO A 54 -3.73 -7.33 0.22
C PRO A 54 -2.25 -7.39 -0.17
N VAL A 55 -1.84 -8.30 -1.05
CA VAL A 55 -0.44 -8.38 -1.50
C VAL A 55 -0.12 -7.20 -2.40
N LYS A 56 -1.03 -6.85 -3.32
CA LYS A 56 -0.86 -5.65 -4.15
C LYS A 56 -0.94 -4.37 -3.32
N ALA A 57 -1.87 -4.30 -2.37
CA ALA A 57 -1.92 -3.17 -1.45
C ALA A 57 -0.59 -3.02 -0.68
N GLN A 58 -0.02 -4.12 -0.16
CA GLN A 58 1.28 -4.08 0.53
C GLN A 58 2.41 -3.63 -0.39
N ALA A 59 2.42 -4.08 -1.65
CA ALA A 59 3.42 -3.66 -2.63
C ALA A 59 3.35 -2.15 -2.92
N LEU A 60 2.15 -1.56 -2.89
CA LEU A 60 1.96 -0.11 -3.08
C LEU A 60 2.37 0.70 -1.85
N CYS A 61 2.07 0.20 -0.65
CA CYS A 61 2.40 0.87 0.61
C CYS A 61 3.88 0.73 1.03
N GLY A 62 4.68 -0.06 0.30
CA GLY A 62 6.10 -0.23 0.57
C GLY A 62 6.36 -0.83 1.95
N THR A 63 7.04 -0.07 2.82
CA THR A 63 7.39 -0.46 4.19
C THR A 63 6.24 -0.29 5.18
N THR A 64 5.21 0.49 4.83
CA THR A 64 4.03 0.69 5.68
C THR A 64 3.21 -0.60 5.75
N PRO A 65 2.97 -1.16 6.96
CA PRO A 65 2.17 -2.38 7.10
C PRO A 65 0.73 -2.14 6.65
N VAL A 66 0.24 -3.00 5.74
CA VAL A 66 -1.15 -2.96 5.30
C VAL A 66 -2.04 -3.73 6.27
N SER A 67 -3.16 -3.10 6.63
CA SER A 67 -4.16 -3.67 7.52
C SER A 67 -5.58 -3.35 7.05
N CYS A 68 -6.50 -4.27 7.34
CA CYS A 68 -7.93 -4.11 7.10
C CYS A 68 -8.73 -4.43 8.36
N TYR A 69 -9.91 -3.84 8.49
CA TYR A 69 -10.79 -4.10 9.63
C TYR A 69 -11.26 -5.55 9.62
N GLN A 70 -10.90 -6.29 10.68
CA GLN A 70 -11.28 -7.68 10.85
C GLN A 70 -12.81 -7.81 10.95
N TYR A 71 -13.36 -8.87 10.34
CA TYR A 71 -14.79 -9.24 10.41
C TYR A 71 -15.78 -8.29 9.70
N SER A 72 -15.30 -7.36 8.87
CA SER A 72 -16.16 -6.66 7.93
C SER A 72 -16.53 -7.59 6.75
N HIS A 73 -17.80 -7.58 6.32
CA HIS A 73 -18.24 -8.26 5.09
C HIS A 73 -17.64 -7.62 3.81
N PHE A 74 -16.95 -6.50 3.97
CA PHE A 74 -16.21 -5.79 2.94
C PHE A 74 -14.76 -5.64 3.40
N LEU A 75 -13.78 -5.76 2.49
CA LEU A 75 -12.39 -5.44 2.78
C LEU A 75 -12.29 -3.93 2.98
N LEU A 76 -12.49 -3.46 4.21
CA LEU A 76 -12.33 -2.06 4.58
C LEU A 76 -10.89 -1.85 5.01
N TRP A 77 -10.13 -1.10 4.24
CA TRP A 77 -8.76 -0.74 4.60
C TRP A 77 -8.76 0.21 5.78
N THR A 78 -7.74 0.12 6.64
CA THR A 78 -7.54 1.12 7.69
C THR A 78 -7.07 2.44 7.10
N ASP A 79 -7.31 3.55 7.80
CA ASP A 79 -6.92 4.90 7.38
C ASP A 79 -5.43 4.97 7.03
N GLN A 80 -4.57 4.36 7.85
CA GLN A 80 -3.13 4.23 7.57
C GLN A 80 -2.82 3.53 6.23
N THR A 81 -3.58 2.49 5.88
CA THR A 81 -3.41 1.77 4.61
C THR A 81 -3.83 2.67 3.46
N LEU A 82 -4.97 3.37 3.59
CA LEU A 82 -5.48 4.27 2.56
C LEU A 82 -4.53 5.44 2.33
N ALA A 83 -3.99 6.04 3.40
CA ALA A 83 -2.96 7.08 3.32
C ALA A 83 -1.70 6.57 2.61
N GLY A 84 -1.23 5.37 2.95
CA GLY A 84 -0.09 4.74 2.26
C GLY A 84 -0.34 4.53 0.77
N ILE A 85 -1.54 4.11 0.37
CA ILE A 85 -1.91 3.99 -1.04
C ILE A 85 -1.93 5.36 -1.73
N CYS A 86 -2.47 6.40 -1.08
CA CYS A 86 -2.48 7.77 -1.61
C CYS A 86 -1.06 8.32 -1.82
N GLN A 87 -0.11 8.00 -0.95
CA GLN A 87 1.29 8.41 -1.07
C GLN A 87 2.07 7.64 -2.14
N SER A 88 1.63 6.40 -2.45
CA SER A 88 2.30 5.54 -3.43
C SER A 88 2.35 6.16 -4.83
N GLN A 89 3.22 5.63 -5.68
CA GLN A 89 3.27 6.03 -7.10
C GLN A 89 1.90 5.92 -7.78
N LEU A 90 1.11 4.90 -7.43
CA LEU A 90 -0.23 4.74 -7.99
C LEU A 90 -1.17 5.88 -7.57
N GLY A 91 -1.09 6.34 -6.32
CA GLY A 91 -1.86 7.49 -5.85
C GLY A 91 -1.53 8.76 -6.65
N GLN A 92 -0.24 8.97 -6.92
CA GLN A 92 0.24 10.08 -7.77
C GLN A 92 -0.23 9.95 -9.21
N ASP A 93 -0.20 8.73 -9.77
CA ASP A 93 -0.68 8.46 -11.13
C ASP A 93 -2.18 8.71 -11.25
N TYR A 94 -2.95 8.42 -10.21
CA TYR A 94 -4.38 8.69 -10.19
C TYR A 94 -4.70 10.18 -10.26
N CYS A 95 -3.90 11.08 -9.69
CA CYS A 95 -4.16 12.53 -9.63
C CYS A 95 -4.68 13.13 -10.96
N GLN A 96 -4.21 12.61 -12.09
CA GLN A 96 -4.55 13.10 -13.43
C GLN A 96 -5.92 12.64 -13.93
N TYR A 97 -6.49 11.60 -13.33
CA TYR A 97 -7.72 10.93 -13.76
C TYR A 97 -8.84 10.99 -12.71
N LEU A 98 -8.56 11.54 -11.52
CA LEU A 98 -9.55 11.67 -10.45
C LEU A 98 -10.58 12.75 -10.77
N SER A 99 -11.83 12.52 -10.34
CA SER A 99 -12.80 13.60 -10.22
C SER A 99 -12.34 14.61 -9.17
N LEU A 100 -12.82 15.84 -9.27
CA LEU A 100 -12.48 16.92 -8.33
C LEU A 100 -12.69 16.48 -6.86
N SER A 101 -13.80 15.79 -6.58
CA SER A 101 -14.12 15.29 -5.23
C SER A 101 -13.08 14.31 -4.68
N VAL A 102 -12.60 13.38 -5.49
CA VAL A 102 -11.63 12.36 -5.06
C VAL A 102 -10.23 12.99 -4.94
N SER A 103 -9.89 13.91 -5.84
CA SER A 103 -8.65 14.68 -5.77
C SER A 103 -8.57 15.53 -4.49
N SER A 104 -9.63 16.26 -4.14
CA SER A 104 -9.71 17.02 -2.89
C SER A 104 -9.60 16.14 -1.64
N ALA A 105 -10.27 14.98 -1.63
CA ALA A 105 -10.18 14.03 -0.53
C ALA A 105 -8.76 13.47 -0.37
N MET A 106 -8.09 13.13 -1.49
CA MET A 106 -6.73 12.65 -1.45
C MET A 106 -5.76 13.72 -0.93
N ALA A 107 -5.95 14.98 -1.32
CA ALA A 107 -5.14 16.10 -0.82
C ALA A 107 -5.28 16.26 0.71
N LEU A 108 -6.50 16.17 1.25
CA LEU A 108 -6.74 16.25 2.69
C LEU A 108 -6.04 15.11 3.46
N ILE A 109 -6.09 13.88 2.93
CA ILE A 109 -5.40 12.73 3.55
C ILE A 109 -3.88 12.90 3.54
N LEU A 110 -3.32 13.42 2.45
CA LEU A 110 -1.89 13.64 2.31
C LEU A 110 -1.37 14.77 3.23
N ASP A 111 -2.21 15.75 3.55
CA ASP A 111 -1.87 16.83 4.48
C ASP A 111 -1.90 16.35 5.95
N ASP A 112 -2.84 15.46 6.30
CA ASP A 112 -2.97 14.85 7.63
C ASP A 112 -1.90 13.79 7.92
N TYR A 113 -1.46 13.05 6.90
CA TYR A 113 -0.44 12.01 7.01
C TYR A 113 0.82 12.42 6.21
N PRO A 114 1.70 13.29 6.76
CA PRO A 114 2.90 13.72 6.08
C PRO A 114 3.88 12.55 5.86
N CYS A 115 4.62 12.59 4.76
CA CYS A 115 5.57 11.55 4.40
C CYS A 115 6.84 11.66 5.27
N ASP A 116 7.06 10.70 6.17
CA ASP A 116 8.36 10.49 6.80
C ASP A 116 9.29 9.84 5.77
N ILE A 117 9.92 10.66 4.91
CA ILE A 117 10.94 10.19 3.99
C ILE A 117 12.21 9.92 4.80
N ASP A 118 12.46 8.64 5.14
CA ASP A 118 13.77 8.19 5.57
C ASP A 118 14.65 8.02 4.31
N ASP A 119 15.42 9.05 4.00
CA ASP A 119 16.25 9.21 2.79
C ASP A 119 17.54 8.36 2.83
N SER A 120 17.45 7.11 3.30
CA SER A 120 18.63 6.28 3.60
C SER A 120 18.66 4.94 2.84
N VAL A 121 18.57 4.97 1.51
CA VAL A 121 19.07 3.85 0.69
C VAL A 121 19.91 4.33 -0.49
N SER A 122 21.18 4.65 -0.21
CA SER A 122 22.23 4.79 -1.22
C SER A 122 22.59 3.40 -1.78
N MET A 123 21.94 3.00 -2.87
CA MET A 123 22.38 1.88 -3.71
C MET A 123 23.46 2.39 -4.68
N ALA A 124 24.70 2.44 -4.20
CA ALA A 124 25.86 2.64 -5.07
C ALA A 124 26.03 1.40 -5.97
N SER A 125 25.55 1.51 -7.20
CA SER A 125 25.81 0.54 -8.27
C SER A 125 27.31 0.55 -8.60
N SER A 126 28.03 -0.50 -8.22
CA SER A 126 29.39 -0.76 -8.69
C SER A 126 29.34 -1.81 -9.79
N ASP A 127 29.06 -1.35 -11.01
CA ASP A 127 29.41 -2.08 -12.23
C ASP A 127 30.87 -1.80 -12.56
N SER A 128 31.69 -2.85 -12.61
CA SER A 128 33.00 -2.81 -13.25
C SER A 128 33.20 -4.11 -14.01
N ALA A 129 32.83 -4.06 -15.28
CA ALA A 129 33.16 -5.05 -16.28
C ALA A 129 34.66 -5.00 -16.59
N LEU A 130 35.33 -6.17 -16.58
CA LEU A 130 36.51 -6.40 -17.40
C LEU A 130 36.44 -7.81 -18.00
N SER A 131 36.32 -7.86 -19.32
CA SER A 131 36.42 -9.06 -20.16
C SER A 131 37.75 -9.07 -20.91
N ARG A 132 38.36 -10.28 -21.00
CA ARG A 132 39.33 -10.77 -22.01
C ARG A 132 40.76 -10.18 -21.94
N SER A 133 41.88 -10.89 -22.19
CA SER A 133 42.18 -12.20 -22.81
C SER A 133 43.70 -12.51 -22.74
N ALA A 134 44.07 -13.79 -22.93
CA ALA A 134 45.39 -14.35 -23.37
C ALA A 134 46.56 -14.34 -22.34
N ALA A 135 47.54 -15.25 -22.31
CA ALA A 135 47.84 -16.60 -22.84
C ALA A 135 49.18 -17.05 -22.20
N SER A 136 49.55 -18.34 -22.32
CA SER A 136 50.85 -19.01 -22.03
C SER A 136 51.33 -19.02 -20.56
N ASP A 137 52.06 -19.99 -20.04
CA ASP A 137 52.46 -21.36 -20.39
C ASP A 137 53.12 -21.94 -19.10
N ASP A 138 53.37 -23.25 -19.11
CA ASP A 138 54.42 -23.97 -18.39
C ASP A 138 54.14 -24.65 -17.02
N ASP A 139 53.82 -25.94 -17.16
CA ASP A 139 54.60 -27.11 -16.69
C ASP A 139 54.91 -27.30 -15.20
N SER A 140 54.31 -28.35 -14.61
CA SER A 140 55.03 -29.25 -13.69
C SER A 140 54.26 -30.55 -13.50
N LEU A 141 54.82 -31.60 -14.11
CA LEU A 141 54.64 -33.02 -13.84
C LEU A 141 54.66 -33.34 -12.33
N ILE A 142 53.79 -34.24 -11.87
CA ILE A 142 54.12 -35.42 -11.04
C ILE A 142 52.92 -36.38 -10.97
N SER A 143 53.25 -37.65 -11.26
CA SER A 143 52.55 -38.93 -11.07
C SER A 143 51.76 -39.03 -9.74
N SER A 144 50.65 -39.76 -9.58
CA SER A 144 50.45 -41.23 -9.65
C SER A 144 48.96 -41.47 -9.34
N GLU A 145 48.20 -42.22 -10.14
CA GLU A 145 47.82 -43.63 -9.91
C GLU A 145 46.55 -43.89 -9.06
N THR A 146 45.68 -44.73 -9.64
CA THR A 146 44.77 -45.74 -9.05
C THR A 146 43.50 -45.36 -8.22
N THR A 147 42.36 -45.58 -8.89
CA THR A 147 41.28 -46.54 -8.52
C THR A 147 40.14 -46.13 -7.56
N ARG A 148 38.92 -46.20 -8.14
CA ARG A 148 37.59 -46.39 -7.54
C ARG A 148 37.57 -47.30 -6.29
N VAL A 149 36.86 -46.87 -5.24
CA VAL A 149 35.92 -47.76 -4.51
C VAL A 149 34.72 -46.94 -4.03
N SER A 150 33.53 -47.37 -4.44
CA SER A 150 32.22 -46.94 -3.92
C SER A 150 31.96 -47.58 -2.55
N ASN A 151 31.37 -46.86 -1.60
CA ASN A 151 30.64 -47.45 -0.48
C ASN A 151 29.68 -46.42 0.13
N LEU A 152 28.39 -46.57 -0.15
CA LEU A 152 27.28 -46.79 0.79
C LEU A 152 25.94 -46.67 0.05
#